data_AF-A0A8E0SFI1-F1
#
_entry.id   AF-A0A8E0SFI1-F1
#
_cell.length_a   1.000
_cell.length_b   1.000
_cell.length_c   1.000
_cell.angle_alpha   90.00
_cell.angle_beta   90.00
_cell.angle_gamma   90.00
#
_symmetry.space_group_name_H-M   'P 1'
#
loop_
_entity.id
_entity.type
_entity.pdbx_description
1 polymer ?
#
loop_
_entity_poly.entity_id
_entity_poly.type
_entity_poly.pdbx_seq_one_letter_code
_entity_poly.pdbx_strand_id
1 'polypeptide(L)'
;MSGKKKESGKFRSVLLIIILPLMFLLIAGGIVLWAAGINVLKPIQDAAAKTPVLKELVPETENKKGAASSKDSSNTAALEKTIKDQKSEISILNKDLETSKSEIDRLNQKIRSLEKTAEDQKKSSEDHTEGSADSKASSENDKVISVYKSMDSGKAAKIIAQLKEQEALKILNGLSKKQLADILAKMTPEQAATYTEKIAASQE
;
A
#
# COMPACT_ATOMS: atom_id res chain seq x y z
N MET A 1 20.11 24.47 -33.96
CA MET A 1 20.63 23.27 -34.67
C MET A 1 21.92 22.82 -34.01
N SER A 2 22.17 21.50 -33.99
CA SER A 2 23.34 20.77 -33.43
C SER A 2 23.42 20.74 -31.90
N GLY A 3 23.25 19.63 -31.18
CA GLY A 3 23.39 18.22 -31.52
C GLY A 3 24.82 17.73 -31.28
N LYS A 4 25.09 17.14 -30.10
CA LYS A 4 26.16 16.14 -29.93
C LYS A 4 25.85 15.15 -28.78
N LYS A 5 25.87 13.87 -29.16
CA LYS A 5 25.58 12.62 -28.44
C LYS A 5 26.66 12.35 -27.35
N LYS A 6 26.33 11.87 -26.15
CA LYS A 6 26.08 10.47 -25.72
C LYS A 6 27.28 9.53 -25.92
N GLU A 7 28.26 9.56 -25.00
CA GLU A 7 29.38 8.60 -24.95
C GLU A 7 29.66 7.94 -23.57
N SER A 8 28.78 8.08 -22.57
CA SER A 8 28.97 7.45 -21.24
C SER A 8 28.25 6.10 -21.05
N GLY A 9 27.56 5.59 -22.08
CA GLY A 9 26.74 4.37 -21.97
C GLY A 9 27.48 3.05 -22.22
N LYS A 10 28.51 3.04 -23.08
CA LYS A 10 29.13 1.78 -23.54
C LYS A 10 30.11 1.21 -22.52
N PHE A 11 31.01 2.02 -21.96
CA PHE A 11 31.92 1.56 -20.91
C PHE A 11 31.20 1.19 -19.61
N ARG A 12 30.15 1.93 -19.22
CA ARG A 12 29.31 1.56 -18.06
C ARG A 12 28.56 0.25 -18.30
N SER A 13 28.04 0.04 -19.51
CA SER A 13 27.34 -1.20 -19.85
C SER A 13 28.30 -2.39 -19.95
N VAL A 14 29.50 -2.23 -20.52
CA VAL A 14 30.53 -3.27 -20.58
C VAL A 14 31.09 -3.57 -19.19
N LEU A 15 31.30 -2.56 -18.35
CA LEU A 15 31.71 -2.73 -16.96
C LEU A 15 30.68 -3.53 -16.16
N LEU A 16 29.38 -3.21 -16.29
CA LEU A 16 28.32 -4.00 -15.65
C LEU A 16 28.18 -5.41 -16.23
N ILE A 17 28.29 -5.56 -17.56
CA ILE A 17 28.19 -6.86 -18.24
C ILE A 17 29.37 -7.79 -17.93
N ILE A 18 30.55 -7.26 -17.61
CA ILE A 18 31.72 -8.06 -17.20
C ILE A 18 31.79 -8.22 -15.67
N ILE A 19 31.61 -7.15 -14.88
CA ILE A 19 31.76 -7.20 -13.42
C ILE A 19 30.62 -7.98 -12.77
N LEU A 20 29.38 -7.87 -13.26
CA LEU A 20 28.25 -8.56 -12.66
C LEU A 20 28.39 -10.09 -12.72
N PRO A 21 28.68 -10.73 -13.87
CA PRO A 21 28.93 -12.17 -13.90
C PRO A 21 30.21 -12.57 -13.17
N LEU A 22 31.25 -11.72 -13.18
CA LEU A 22 32.48 -11.98 -12.43
C LEU A 22 32.24 -12.01 -10.92
N MET A 23 31.46 -11.06 -10.40
CA MET A 23 31.09 -11.00 -8.98
C MET A 23 30.26 -12.22 -8.59
N PHE A 24 29.30 -12.62 -9.44
CA PHE A 24 28.50 -13.82 -9.21
C PHE A 24 29.38 -15.08 -9.13
N LEU A 25 30.39 -15.19 -10.00
CA LEU A 25 31.33 -16.30 -10.01
C LEU A 25 32.21 -16.32 -8.74
N LEU A 26 32.66 -15.15 -8.27
CA LEU A 26 33.42 -15.03 -7.02
C LEU A 26 32.58 -15.43 -5.79
N ILE A 27 31.31 -15.04 -5.75
CA ILE A 27 30.39 -15.40 -4.65
C ILE A 27 30.12 -16.91 -4.66
N ALA A 28 29.77 -17.47 -5.82
CA ALA A 28 29.52 -18.91 -5.96
C ALA A 28 30.77 -19.74 -5.63
N GLY A 29 31.94 -19.34 -6.14
CA GLY A 29 33.21 -19.97 -5.80
C GLY A 29 33.53 -19.85 -4.30
N GLY A 30 33.30 -18.68 -3.70
CA GLY A 30 33.50 -18.45 -2.27
C GLY A 30 32.65 -19.38 -1.39
N ILE A 31 31.41 -19.64 -1.78
CA ILE A 31 30.51 -20.57 -1.06
C ILE A 31 31.04 -22.01 -1.16
N VAL A 32 31.54 -22.43 -2.33
CA VAL A 32 32.13 -23.76 -2.52
C VAL A 32 33.40 -23.92 -1.68
N LEU A 33 34.27 -22.91 -1.66
CA LEU A 33 35.48 -22.92 -0.84
C LEU A 33 35.16 -22.92 0.65
N TRP A 34 34.13 -22.18 1.08
CA TRP A 34 33.65 -22.20 2.46
C TRP A 34 33.08 -23.58 2.85
N ALA A 35 32.29 -24.20 1.97
CA ALA A 35 31.79 -25.56 2.16
C ALA A 35 32.91 -26.62 2.19
N ALA A 36 34.01 -26.40 1.47
CA ALA A 36 35.21 -27.23 1.52
C ALA A 36 36.08 -27.00 2.78
N GLY A 37 35.66 -26.11 3.70
CA GLY A 37 36.40 -25.78 4.92
C GLY A 37 37.65 -24.93 4.68
N ILE A 38 37.78 -24.32 3.50
CA ILE A 38 38.92 -23.46 3.15
C ILE A 38 38.59 -22.04 3.60
N ASN A 39 39.49 -21.44 4.40
CA ASN A 39 39.36 -20.05 4.81
C ASN A 39 39.55 -19.10 3.61
N VAL A 40 38.44 -18.73 2.97
CA VAL A 40 38.36 -17.74 1.89
C VAL A 40 38.94 -16.36 2.24
N LEU A 41 39.12 -16.05 3.53
CA LEU A 41 39.73 -14.80 4.02
C LEU A 41 41.25 -14.74 3.87
N LYS A 42 41.97 -15.87 3.91
CA LYS A 42 43.45 -15.90 3.82
C LYS A 42 43.97 -15.30 2.49
N PRO A 43 43.49 -15.74 1.31
CA PRO A 43 43.94 -15.14 0.05
C PRO A 43 43.54 -13.65 -0.09
N ILE A 44 42.46 -13.22 0.57
CA ILE A 44 42.05 -11.80 0.61
C ILE A 44 43.04 -10.97 1.45
N GLN A 45 43.47 -11.48 2.60
CA GLN A 45 44.49 -10.83 3.44
C GLN A 45 45.84 -10.75 2.72
N ASP A 46 46.26 -11.83 2.05
CA ASP A 46 47.51 -11.87 1.28
C ASP A 46 47.49 -10.94 0.07
N ALA A 47 46.36 -10.83 -0.62
CA ALA A 47 46.17 -9.88 -1.73
C ALA A 47 46.12 -8.42 -1.22
N ALA A 48 45.43 -8.17 -0.11
CA ALA A 48 45.30 -6.83 0.49
C ALA A 48 46.63 -6.29 1.02
N ALA A 49 47.50 -7.15 1.55
CA ALA A 49 48.85 -6.77 1.98
C ALA A 49 49.72 -6.24 0.82
N LYS A 50 49.42 -6.63 -0.42
CA LYS A 50 50.20 -6.27 -1.63
C LYS A 50 49.65 -5.08 -2.41
N THR A 51 48.43 -4.63 -2.09
CA THR A 51 47.80 -3.48 -2.77
C THR A 51 47.43 -2.38 -1.76
N PRO A 52 48.03 -1.18 -1.85
CA PRO A 52 47.86 -0.14 -0.83
C PRO A 52 46.42 0.36 -0.67
N VAL A 53 45.57 0.21 -1.69
CA VAL A 53 44.15 0.62 -1.67
C VAL A 53 43.27 -0.29 -0.80
N LEU A 54 43.65 -1.56 -0.61
CA LEU A 54 42.82 -2.54 0.11
C LEU A 54 43.16 -2.67 1.60
N LYS A 55 44.29 -2.09 2.04
CA LYS A 55 44.76 -2.15 3.43
C LYS A 55 43.78 -1.52 4.44
N GLU A 56 42.95 -0.59 3.98
CA GLU A 56 41.98 0.15 4.81
C GLU A 56 40.64 -0.58 4.99
N LEU A 57 40.37 -1.59 4.15
CA LEU A 57 39.10 -2.34 4.12
C LEU A 57 39.20 -3.74 4.77
N VAL A 58 40.39 -4.13 5.23
CA VAL A 58 40.62 -5.43 5.89
C VAL A 58 40.63 -5.25 7.41
N PRO A 59 39.71 -5.90 8.15
CA PRO A 59 39.77 -5.92 9.61
C PRO A 59 40.99 -6.73 10.06
N GLU A 60 41.89 -6.07 10.78
CA GLU A 60 43.14 -6.63 11.31
C GLU A 60 42.84 -7.62 12.45
N THR A 61 42.79 -8.91 12.13
CA THR A 61 42.73 -9.97 13.13
C THR A 61 44.14 -10.50 13.39
N GLU A 62 44.86 -9.84 14.30
CA GLU A 62 46.18 -10.28 14.76
C GLU A 62 46.10 -11.61 15.54
N ASN A 63 47.06 -12.49 15.21
CA ASN A 63 47.28 -13.77 15.85
C ASN A 63 47.84 -13.57 17.28
N LYS A 64 47.16 -14.15 18.28
CA LYS A 64 47.56 -14.10 19.70
C LYS A 64 48.73 -15.04 20.00
N LYS A 65 49.81 -14.51 20.58
CA LYS A 65 50.62 -15.23 21.57
C LYS A 65 51.34 -14.25 22.52
N GLY A 66 50.97 -14.28 23.80
CA GLY A 66 51.75 -13.72 24.91
C GLY A 66 51.11 -12.55 25.67
N ALA A 67 51.21 -12.61 27.01
CA ALA A 67 50.84 -11.61 28.03
C ALA A 67 49.36 -11.56 28.47
N ALA A 68 49.01 -12.50 29.35
CA ALA A 68 47.88 -12.38 30.27
C ALA A 68 48.21 -11.41 31.42
N SER A 69 47.18 -10.66 31.87
CA SER A 69 46.97 -10.14 33.23
C SER A 69 46.63 -8.64 33.40
N SER A 70 46.38 -7.85 32.36
CA SER A 70 45.90 -6.45 32.56
C SER A 70 44.81 -5.95 31.61
N LYS A 71 44.24 -6.82 30.77
CA LYS A 71 43.24 -6.45 29.75
C LYS A 71 41.83 -7.02 29.97
N ASP A 72 41.58 -7.71 31.09
CA ASP A 72 40.26 -8.30 31.36
C ASP A 72 39.24 -7.25 31.87
N SER A 73 39.66 -6.31 32.71
CA SER A 73 38.74 -5.35 33.36
C SER A 73 38.16 -4.27 32.42
N SER A 74 38.81 -3.98 31.29
CA SER A 74 38.30 -3.03 30.30
C SER A 74 37.33 -3.67 29.30
N ASN A 75 37.52 -4.95 28.99
CA ASN A 75 36.61 -5.71 28.15
C ASN A 75 35.29 -5.99 28.87
N THR A 76 35.32 -6.31 30.17
CA THR A 76 34.09 -6.55 30.96
C THR A 76 33.21 -5.30 31.07
N ALA A 77 33.78 -4.11 31.28
CA ALA A 77 33.02 -2.86 31.32
C ALA A 77 32.38 -2.49 29.96
N ALA A 78 33.07 -2.76 28.85
CA ALA A 78 32.53 -2.55 27.50
C ALA A 78 31.42 -3.56 27.17
N LEU A 79 31.58 -4.81 27.61
CA LEU A 79 30.56 -5.87 27.50
C LEU A 79 29.31 -5.53 28.33
N GLU A 80 29.47 -5.06 29.57
CA GLU A 80 28.35 -4.62 30.41
C GLU A 80 27.59 -3.44 29.81
N LYS A 81 28.30 -2.46 29.25
CA LYS A 81 27.68 -1.34 28.53
C LYS A 81 26.88 -1.84 27.31
N THR A 82 27.45 -2.75 26.53
CA THR A 82 26.77 -3.33 25.35
C THR A 82 25.53 -4.12 25.75
N ILE A 83 25.61 -4.92 26.82
CA ILE A 83 24.46 -5.66 27.36
C ILE A 83 23.37 -4.70 27.83
N LYS A 84 23.74 -3.59 28.47
CA LYS A 84 22.78 -2.57 28.91
C LYS A 84 22.11 -1.86 27.74
N ASP A 85 22.89 -1.49 26.73
CA ASP A 85 22.40 -0.84 25.50
C ASP A 85 21.45 -1.78 24.75
N GLN A 86 21.82 -3.05 24.57
CA GLN A 86 20.96 -4.09 23.97
C GLN A 86 19.69 -4.35 24.77
N LYS A 87 19.77 -4.38 26.11
CA LYS A 87 18.58 -4.56 26.97
C LYS A 87 17.62 -3.37 26.87
N SER A 88 18.15 -2.16 26.72
CA SER A 88 17.35 -0.95 26.46
C SER A 88 16.67 -1.02 25.10
N GLU A 89 17.39 -1.45 24.05
CA GLU A 89 16.85 -1.62 22.71
C GLU A 89 15.75 -2.68 22.67
N ILE A 90 15.96 -3.83 23.30
CA ILE A 90 14.94 -4.88 23.47
C ILE A 90 13.72 -4.33 24.21
N SER A 91 13.90 -3.49 25.23
CA SER A 91 12.77 -2.89 25.95
C SER A 91 11.98 -1.90 25.08
N ILE A 92 12.64 -1.14 24.21
CA ILE A 92 11.97 -0.21 23.28
C ILE A 92 11.21 -1.02 22.23
N LEU A 93 11.87 -2.01 21.61
CA LEU A 93 11.25 -2.90 20.62
C LEU A 93 10.02 -3.63 21.18
N ASN A 94 10.07 -4.09 22.44
CA ASN A 94 8.91 -4.71 23.08
C ASN A 94 7.75 -3.70 23.28
N LYS A 95 8.04 -2.46 23.67
CA LYS A 95 7.02 -1.41 23.79
C LYS A 95 6.40 -1.04 22.44
N ASP A 96 7.22 -0.97 21.39
CA ASP A 96 6.74 -0.70 20.03
C ASP A 96 5.86 -1.85 19.50
N LEU A 97 6.23 -3.09 19.80
CA LEU A 97 5.46 -4.27 19.46
C LEU A 97 4.11 -4.27 20.21
N GLU A 98 4.12 -3.95 21.51
CA GLU A 98 2.90 -3.86 22.30
C GLU A 98 1.98 -2.71 21.84
N THR A 99 2.55 -1.56 21.48
CA THR A 99 1.82 -0.43 20.89
C THR A 99 1.22 -0.82 19.55
N SER A 100 1.99 -1.48 18.68
CA SER A 100 1.52 -1.95 17.37
C SER A 100 0.40 -2.98 17.52
N LYS A 101 0.52 -3.90 18.49
CA LYS A 101 -0.52 -4.89 18.79
C LYS A 101 -1.80 -4.22 19.28
N SER A 102 -1.68 -3.23 20.17
CA SER A 102 -2.83 -2.44 20.63
C SER A 102 -3.52 -1.69 19.48
N GLU A 103 -2.74 -1.12 18.55
CA GLU A 103 -3.29 -0.45 17.38
C GLU A 103 -4.00 -1.43 16.44
N ILE A 104 -3.41 -2.62 16.20
CA ILE A 104 -4.05 -3.69 15.43
C ILE A 104 -5.38 -4.10 16.08
N ASP A 105 -5.41 -4.28 17.40
CA ASP A 105 -6.65 -4.64 18.12
C ASP A 105 -7.71 -3.53 18.01
N ARG A 106 -7.32 -2.26 18.14
CA ARG A 106 -8.20 -1.10 17.92
C ARG A 106 -8.74 -1.04 16.51
N LEU A 107 -7.89 -1.24 15.50
CA LEU A 107 -8.28 -1.26 14.09
C LEU A 107 -9.22 -2.41 13.80
N ASN A 108 -8.96 -3.61 14.34
CA ASN A 108 -9.85 -4.77 14.21
C ASN A 108 -11.21 -4.53 14.89
N GLN A 109 -11.24 -3.89 16.06
CA GLN A 109 -12.50 -3.49 16.70
C GLN A 109 -13.26 -2.47 15.84
N LYS A 110 -12.56 -1.51 15.25
CA LYS A 110 -13.17 -0.52 14.35
C LYS A 110 -13.71 -1.17 13.08
N ILE A 111 -12.98 -2.12 12.48
CA ILE A 111 -13.44 -2.91 11.34
C ILE A 111 -14.72 -3.67 11.71
N ARG A 112 -14.72 -4.44 12.82
CA ARG A 112 -15.92 -5.16 13.29
C ARG A 112 -17.10 -4.23 13.56
N SER A 113 -16.85 -3.05 14.12
CA SER A 113 -17.89 -2.05 14.34
C SER A 113 -18.45 -1.52 13.02
N LEU A 114 -17.59 -1.21 12.05
CA LEU A 114 -18.00 -0.72 10.73
C LEU A 114 -18.74 -1.81 9.94
N GLU A 115 -18.27 -3.06 10.00
CA GLU A 115 -18.95 -4.22 9.42
C GLU A 115 -20.34 -4.39 10.03
N LYS A 116 -20.45 -4.33 11.35
CA LYS A 116 -21.76 -4.40 12.02
C LYS A 116 -22.67 -3.26 11.61
N THR A 117 -22.18 -2.02 11.56
CA THR A 117 -22.97 -0.87 11.09
C THR A 117 -23.39 -1.03 9.62
N ALA A 118 -22.51 -1.56 8.76
CA ALA A 118 -22.83 -1.82 7.37
C ALA A 118 -23.88 -2.93 7.23
N GLU A 119 -23.81 -3.96 8.06
CA GLU A 119 -24.76 -5.07 8.07
C GLU A 119 -26.10 -4.66 8.68
N ASP A 120 -26.11 -3.83 9.71
CA ASP A 120 -27.33 -3.22 10.27
C ASP A 120 -27.97 -2.28 9.24
N GLN A 121 -27.18 -1.47 8.52
CA GLN A 121 -27.69 -0.63 7.43
C GLN A 121 -28.21 -1.46 6.25
N LYS A 122 -27.57 -2.59 5.94
CA LYS A 122 -28.02 -3.53 4.92
C LYS A 122 -29.31 -4.24 5.34
N LYS A 123 -29.45 -4.64 6.60
CA LYS A 123 -30.70 -5.20 7.15
C LYS A 123 -31.82 -4.17 7.20
N SER A 124 -31.55 -2.92 7.59
CA SER A 124 -32.54 -1.85 7.48
C SER A 124 -32.91 -1.52 6.04
N SER A 125 -32.00 -1.76 5.08
CA SER A 125 -32.34 -1.68 3.65
C SER A 125 -33.11 -2.92 3.18
N GLU A 126 -32.84 -4.11 3.74
CA GLU A 126 -33.48 -5.37 3.40
C GLU A 126 -34.91 -5.48 3.97
N ASP A 127 -35.16 -4.95 5.17
CA ASP A 127 -36.48 -4.84 5.81
C ASP A 127 -37.41 -3.85 5.08
N HIS A 128 -36.84 -2.96 4.25
CA HIS A 128 -37.58 -2.15 3.28
C HIS A 128 -37.71 -2.80 1.88
N THR A 129 -37.15 -4.00 1.67
CA THR A 129 -37.19 -4.72 0.38
C THR A 129 -37.94 -6.06 0.40
N GLU A 130 -38.53 -6.48 1.53
CA GLU A 130 -39.49 -7.60 1.55
C GLU A 130 -40.88 -7.24 0.97
N GLY A 131 -40.91 -6.32 0.00
CA GLY A 131 -42.10 -5.85 -0.68
C GLY A 131 -41.88 -5.56 -2.16
N SER A 132 -41.14 -6.38 -2.91
CA SER A 132 -41.21 -6.34 -4.39
C SER A 132 -40.70 -7.61 -5.06
N ALA A 133 -41.64 -8.39 -5.56
CA ALA A 133 -41.44 -9.58 -6.38
C ALA A 133 -41.06 -9.25 -7.85
N ASP A 134 -40.00 -8.48 -8.10
CA ASP A 134 -39.59 -8.14 -9.48
C ASP A 134 -38.06 -8.10 -9.69
N SER A 135 -37.43 -9.27 -9.55
CA SER A 135 -35.97 -9.44 -9.65
C SER A 135 -35.45 -9.46 -11.09
N LYS A 136 -36.31 -9.31 -12.11
CA LYS A 136 -35.89 -9.29 -13.53
C LYS A 136 -35.99 -7.89 -14.16
N ALA A 137 -36.96 -7.07 -13.76
CA ALA A 137 -37.04 -5.67 -14.19
C ALA A 137 -35.96 -4.77 -13.54
N SER A 138 -35.44 -5.18 -12.38
CA SER A 138 -34.42 -4.42 -11.65
C SER A 138 -33.10 -4.27 -12.43
N SER A 139 -32.65 -5.28 -13.19
CA SER A 139 -31.36 -5.22 -13.90
C SER A 139 -31.34 -4.23 -15.08
N GLU A 140 -32.47 -4.02 -15.75
CA GLU A 140 -32.56 -3.03 -16.85
C GLU A 140 -32.69 -1.61 -16.30
N ASN A 141 -33.50 -1.43 -15.25
CA ASN A 141 -33.63 -0.14 -14.57
C ASN A 141 -32.31 0.32 -13.96
N ASP A 142 -31.54 -0.59 -13.35
CA ASP A 142 -30.23 -0.28 -12.77
C ASP A 142 -29.23 0.24 -13.83
N LYS A 143 -29.25 -0.34 -15.04
CA LYS A 143 -28.41 0.14 -16.14
C LYS A 143 -28.79 1.55 -16.55
N VAL A 144 -30.08 1.82 -16.74
CA VAL A 144 -30.56 3.16 -17.13
C VAL A 144 -30.21 4.18 -16.04
N ILE A 145 -30.49 3.87 -14.77
CA ILE A 145 -30.15 4.71 -13.63
C ILE A 145 -28.64 4.99 -13.59
N SER A 146 -27.79 3.99 -13.82
CA SER A 146 -26.33 4.15 -13.83
C SER A 146 -25.81 5.12 -14.90
N VAL A 147 -26.48 5.18 -16.06
CA VAL A 147 -26.16 6.12 -17.13
C VAL A 147 -26.47 7.55 -16.69
N TYR A 148 -27.66 7.78 -16.14
CA TYR A 148 -28.04 9.11 -15.64
C TYR A 148 -27.24 9.51 -14.40
N LYS A 149 -26.80 8.55 -13.58
CA LYS A 149 -25.88 8.76 -12.46
C LYS A 149 -24.54 9.34 -12.90
N SER A 150 -24.06 8.92 -14.06
CA SER A 150 -22.75 9.35 -14.59
C SER A 150 -22.87 10.52 -15.58
N MET A 151 -24.10 10.95 -15.88
CA MET A 151 -24.39 12.03 -16.82
C MET A 151 -24.30 13.40 -16.13
N ASP A 152 -23.92 14.42 -16.89
CA ASP A 152 -24.03 15.81 -16.44
C ASP A 152 -25.48 16.15 -16.05
N SER A 153 -25.68 16.72 -14.86
CA SER A 153 -27.01 16.98 -14.30
C SER A 153 -27.86 17.90 -15.18
N GLY A 154 -27.24 18.83 -15.92
CA GLY A 154 -27.95 19.70 -16.86
C GLY A 154 -28.44 18.95 -18.09
N LYS A 155 -27.63 18.04 -18.64
CA LYS A 155 -28.05 17.15 -19.74
C LYS A 155 -29.11 16.16 -19.29
N ALA A 156 -28.93 15.56 -18.11
CA ALA A 156 -29.90 14.64 -17.53
C ALA A 156 -31.25 15.32 -17.32
N ALA A 157 -31.28 16.52 -16.73
CA ALA A 157 -32.50 17.31 -16.55
C ALA A 157 -33.25 17.55 -17.88
N LYS A 158 -32.52 17.94 -18.93
CA LYS A 158 -33.11 18.16 -20.27
C LYS A 158 -33.69 16.89 -20.88
N ILE A 159 -33.03 15.76 -20.71
CA ILE A 159 -33.53 14.48 -21.24
C ILE A 159 -34.75 14.02 -20.44
N ILE A 160 -34.67 14.05 -19.10
CA ILE A 160 -35.77 13.64 -18.21
C ILE A 160 -37.01 14.49 -18.44
N ALA A 161 -36.86 15.79 -18.67
CA ALA A 161 -37.94 16.71 -19.02
C ALA A 161 -38.71 16.33 -20.31
N GLN A 162 -38.13 15.48 -21.17
CA GLN A 162 -38.74 14.99 -22.41
C GLN A 162 -39.26 13.55 -22.28
N LEU A 163 -39.03 12.89 -21.14
CA LEU A 163 -39.51 11.53 -20.92
C LEU A 163 -40.98 11.53 -20.50
N LYS A 164 -41.62 10.36 -20.68
CA LYS A 164 -42.89 10.09 -20.03
C LYS A 164 -42.69 10.15 -18.53
N GLU A 165 -43.66 10.74 -17.83
CA GLU A 165 -43.60 10.96 -16.39
C GLU A 165 -43.23 9.71 -15.59
N GLN A 166 -43.84 8.57 -15.91
CA GLN A 166 -43.58 7.29 -15.25
C GLN A 166 -42.11 6.85 -15.37
N GLU A 167 -41.50 7.06 -16.55
CA GLU A 167 -40.10 6.70 -16.79
C GLU A 167 -39.15 7.71 -16.13
N ALA A 168 -39.52 8.99 -16.10
CA ALA A 168 -38.79 10.01 -15.36
C ALA A 168 -38.76 9.69 -13.86
N LEU A 169 -39.90 9.32 -13.26
CA LEU A 169 -39.99 8.99 -11.85
C LEU A 169 -39.16 7.75 -11.49
N LYS A 170 -39.18 6.69 -12.31
CA LYS A 170 -38.31 5.51 -12.12
C LYS A 170 -36.83 5.89 -12.04
N ILE A 171 -36.37 6.74 -12.96
CA ILE A 171 -34.98 7.19 -12.99
C ILE A 171 -34.68 8.06 -11.76
N LEU A 172 -35.52 9.06 -11.47
CA LEU A 172 -35.31 10.01 -10.38
C LEU A 172 -35.31 9.33 -8.99
N ASN A 173 -36.19 8.35 -8.77
CA ASN A 173 -36.22 7.56 -7.53
C ASN A 173 -34.98 6.67 -7.36
N GLY A 174 -34.36 6.24 -8.45
CA GLY A 174 -33.13 5.46 -8.41
C GLY A 174 -31.86 6.26 -8.14
N LEU A 175 -31.92 7.60 -8.15
CA LEU A 175 -30.75 8.46 -7.98
C LEU A 175 -30.44 8.72 -6.50
N SER A 176 -29.16 8.99 -6.21
CA SER A 176 -28.78 9.45 -4.87
C SER A 176 -29.35 10.84 -4.59
N LYS A 177 -29.59 11.16 -3.31
CA LYS A 177 -30.14 12.46 -2.87
C LYS A 177 -29.41 13.66 -3.48
N LYS A 178 -28.07 13.58 -3.54
CA LYS A 178 -27.24 14.63 -4.13
C LYS A 178 -27.53 14.82 -5.63
N GLN A 179 -27.60 13.72 -6.37
CA GLN A 179 -27.80 13.76 -7.82
C GLN A 179 -29.22 14.16 -8.19
N LEU A 180 -30.20 13.69 -7.42
CA LEU A 180 -31.58 14.14 -7.54
C LEU A 180 -31.68 15.66 -7.34
N ALA A 181 -31.07 16.19 -6.28
CA ALA A 181 -31.03 17.63 -6.03
C ALA A 181 -30.34 18.40 -7.17
N ASP A 182 -29.18 17.91 -7.63
CA ASP A 182 -28.42 18.55 -8.72
C ASP A 182 -29.22 18.57 -10.03
N ILE A 183 -30.01 17.53 -10.32
CA ILE A 183 -30.84 17.44 -11.54
C ILE A 183 -32.08 18.32 -11.41
N LEU A 184 -32.81 18.24 -10.29
CA LEU A 184 -33.98 19.09 -10.04
C LEU A 184 -33.62 20.58 -10.08
N ALA A 185 -32.43 20.95 -9.58
CA ALA A 185 -31.91 22.32 -9.65
C ALA A 185 -31.61 22.80 -11.09
N LYS A 186 -31.51 21.87 -12.06
CA LYS A 186 -31.31 22.18 -13.49
C LYS A 186 -32.58 22.03 -14.33
N MET A 187 -33.72 21.70 -13.70
CA MET A 187 -35.04 21.70 -14.34
C MET A 187 -35.72 23.07 -14.19
N THR A 188 -36.90 23.25 -14.82
CA THR A 188 -37.73 24.43 -14.53
C THR A 188 -38.39 24.29 -13.15
N PRO A 189 -38.73 25.40 -12.48
CA PRO A 189 -39.37 25.36 -11.17
C PRO A 189 -40.65 24.51 -11.14
N GLU A 190 -41.45 24.56 -12.21
CA GLU A 190 -42.71 23.83 -12.32
C GLU A 190 -42.46 22.32 -12.41
N GLN A 191 -41.48 21.90 -13.21
CA GLN A 191 -41.10 20.50 -13.36
C GLN A 191 -40.52 19.95 -12.05
N ALA A 192 -39.64 20.71 -11.41
CA ALA A 192 -39.01 20.31 -10.15
C ALA A 192 -40.05 20.11 -9.04
N ALA A 193 -41.02 21.04 -8.92
CA ALA A 193 -42.13 20.90 -7.98
C ALA A 193 -42.97 19.65 -8.26
N THR A 194 -43.38 19.46 -9.52
CA THR A 194 -44.19 18.31 -9.96
C THR A 194 -43.52 16.97 -9.62
N TYR A 195 -42.24 16.81 -9.98
CA TYR A 195 -41.53 15.56 -9.69
C TYR A 195 -41.27 15.38 -8.20
N THR A 196 -40.98 16.45 -7.46
CA THR A 196 -40.76 16.36 -6.00
C THR A 196 -42.02 15.89 -5.28
N GLU A 197 -43.19 16.44 -5.64
CA GLU A 197 -44.48 16.03 -5.08
C GLU A 197 -44.76 14.54 -5.38
N LYS A 198 -44.54 14.10 -6.61
CA LYS A 198 -44.78 12.71 -7.03
C LYS A 198 -43.82 11.72 -6.39
N ILE A 199 -42.56 12.10 -6.21
CA ILE A 199 -41.57 11.30 -5.48
C ILE A 199 -41.98 11.17 -4.02
N ALA A 200 -42.40 12.27 -3.38
CA ALA A 200 -42.85 12.25 -1.99
C ALA A 200 -44.10 11.38 -1.81
N ALA A 201 -45.08 11.48 -2.70
CA ALA A 201 -46.30 10.68 -2.67
C ALA A 201 -46.06 9.18 -2.97
N SER A 202 -44.93 8.81 -3.58
CA SER A 202 -44.57 7.41 -3.82
C SER A 202 -43.88 6.75 -2.61
N GLN A 203 -43.63 7.50 -1.53
CA GLN A 203 -42.93 7.04 -0.33
C GLN A 203 -43.85 6.88 0.88
N GLU A 204 -45.15 7.17 0.72
CA GLU A 204 -46.24 6.83 1.65
C GLU A 204 -46.85 5.46 1.28
#